data_AF-A0A1R0ZP74-F1
#
_entry.id   AF-A0A1R0ZP74-F1
#
_cell.length_a   1.000
_cell.length_b   1.000
_cell.length_c   1.000
_cell.angle_alpha   90.00
_cell.angle_beta   90.00
_cell.angle_gamma   90.00
#
_symmetry.space_group_name_H-M   'P 1'
#
loop_
_entity.id
_entity.type
_entity.pdbx_description
1 polymer ?
#
loop_
_entity_poly.entity_id
_entity_poly.type
_entity_poly.pdbx_seq_one_letter_code
_entity_poly.pdbx_strand_id
1 'polypeptide(L)'
;MFLRRKFSFWFSIISIIICLGDYLGIEIANIILVRLNPIIDTLIFMKPFANWMVDVNNTEWAASSILISVRFPTYVIHFGTFLILGLLIDYLIHIFKQK
;
A
#
# COMPACT_ATOMS: atom_id res chain seq x y z
N MET A 1 -13.73 6.43 -22.68
CA MET A 1 -14.22 6.23 -21.30
C MET A 1 -13.34 7.05 -20.36
N PHE A 2 -13.87 8.12 -19.74
CA PHE A 2 -13.08 9.07 -18.94
C PHE A 2 -12.25 8.36 -17.87
N LEU A 3 -10.93 8.62 -17.83
CA LEU A 3 -9.99 8.01 -16.88
C LEU A 3 -10.43 8.22 -15.41
N ARG A 4 -11.06 9.37 -15.13
CA ARG A 4 -11.62 9.74 -13.81
C ARG A 4 -12.82 8.90 -13.36
N ARG A 5 -13.36 8.02 -14.21
CA ARG A 5 -14.44 7.09 -13.83
C ARG A 5 -13.92 5.69 -13.46
N LYS A 6 -12.61 5.44 -13.60
CA LYS A 6 -12.01 4.14 -13.33
C LYS A 6 -11.60 4.02 -11.87
N PHE A 7 -11.88 2.87 -11.26
CA PHE A 7 -11.45 2.55 -9.91
C PHE A 7 -9.94 2.46 -9.81
N SER A 8 -9.25 1.90 -10.81
CA SER A 8 -7.79 1.88 -10.91
C SER A 8 -7.16 3.27 -10.73
N PHE A 9 -7.75 4.31 -11.30
CA PHE A 9 -7.27 5.68 -11.18
C PHE A 9 -7.40 6.21 -9.75
N TRP A 10 -8.59 6.09 -9.14
CA TRP A 10 -8.83 6.59 -7.78
C TRP A 10 -8.07 5.81 -6.71
N PHE A 11 -7.96 4.49 -6.85
CA PHE A 11 -7.17 3.65 -5.95
C PHE A 11 -5.68 4.01 -6.03
N SER A 12 -5.17 4.29 -7.23
CA SER A 12 -3.79 4.77 -7.40
C SER A 12 -3.56 6.12 -6.71
N ILE A 13 -4.50 7.06 -6.84
CA ILE A 13 -4.40 8.37 -6.16
C ILE A 13 -4.43 8.21 -4.64
N ILE A 14 -5.38 7.44 -4.12
CA ILE A 14 -5.50 7.19 -2.68
C ILE A 14 -4.20 6.57 -2.14
N SER A 15 -3.65 5.59 -2.87
CA SER A 15 -2.39 4.96 -2.51
C SER A 15 -1.23 5.96 -2.46
N ILE A 16 -1.12 6.87 -3.43
CA ILE A 16 -0.10 7.93 -3.43
C ILE A 16 -0.28 8.86 -2.22
N ILE A 17 -1.52 9.23 -1.88
CA ILE A 17 -1.81 10.08 -0.72
C ILE A 17 -1.39 9.38 0.58
N ILE A 18 -1.66 8.07 0.72
CA ILE A 18 -1.24 7.28 1.88
C ILE A 18 0.29 7.23 1.96
N CYS A 19 0.98 6.93 0.86
CA CYS A 19 2.44 6.89 0.82
C CYS A 19 3.07 8.25 1.17
N LEU A 20 2.49 9.36 0.68
CA LEU A 20 2.93 10.71 1.02
C LEU A 20 2.66 11.04 2.49
N GLY A 21 1.50 10.66 3.02
CA GLY A 21 1.17 10.85 4.42
C GLY A 21 2.16 10.15 5.34
N ASP A 22 2.52 8.90 5.02
CA ASP A 22 3.53 8.15 5.74
C ASP A 22 4.92 8.81 5.64
N TYR A 23 5.33 9.21 4.44
CA TYR A 23 6.58 9.93 4.21
C TYR A 23 6.68 11.26 5.00
N LEU A 24 5.55 11.95 5.20
CA LEU A 24 5.46 13.17 6.00
C LEU A 24 5.35 12.91 7.51
N GLY A 25 5.39 11.64 7.95
CA GLY A 25 5.34 11.26 9.36
C GLY A 25 3.93 11.21 9.96
N ILE A 26 2.88 11.09 9.14
CA ILE A 26 1.51 10.92 9.64
C ILE A 26 1.33 9.47 10.11
N GLU A 27 1.22 9.26 11.42
CA GLU A 27 1.16 7.93 12.04
C GLU A 27 0.00 7.07 11.50
N ILE A 28 -1.17 7.68 11.27
CA ILE A 28 -2.34 6.98 10.73
C ILE A 28 -2.07 6.45 9.32
N ALA A 29 -1.27 7.17 8.52
CA ALA A 29 -0.92 6.73 7.17
C ALA A 29 0.00 5.50 7.20
N ASN A 30 0.90 5.40 8.18
CA ASN A 30 1.73 4.20 8.39
C ASN A 30 0.88 2.95 8.67
N ILE A 31 -0.11 3.10 9.56
CA ILE A 31 -1.04 2.01 9.90
C ILE A 31 -1.84 1.59 8.66
N ILE A 32 -2.35 2.56 7.88
CA ILE A 32 -3.08 2.28 6.64
C ILE A 32 -2.18 1.60 5.61
N LEU A 33 -0.93 2.02 5.51
CA LEU A 33 0.01 1.48 4.55
C LEU A 33 0.36 0.02 4.86
N VAL A 34 0.63 -0.29 6.13
CA VAL A 34 1.15 -1.59 6.56
C VAL A 34 0.03 -2.56 6.94
N ARG A 35 -0.88 -2.16 7.84
CA ARG A 35 -1.87 -3.06 8.44
C ARG A 35 -3.11 -3.28 7.57
N LEU A 36 -3.52 -2.26 6.83
CA LEU A 36 -4.69 -2.36 5.95
C LEU A 36 -4.38 -2.96 4.58
N ASN A 37 -3.09 -3.19 4.28
CA ASN A 37 -2.68 -3.92 3.08
C ASN A 37 -2.28 -5.35 3.46
N PRO A 38 -3.14 -6.36 3.20
CA PRO A 38 -2.89 -7.74 3.64
C PRO A 38 -1.62 -8.36 3.03
N ILE A 39 -1.22 -7.92 1.85
CA ILE A 39 0.02 -8.38 1.20
C ILE A 39 1.23 -7.83 1.96
N ILE A 40 1.18 -6.58 2.39
CA ILE A 40 2.28 -5.99 3.16
C ILE A 40 2.30 -6.57 4.57
N ASP A 41 1.16 -6.62 5.26
CA ASP A 41 1.06 -7.14 6.64
C ASP A 41 1.58 -8.58 6.77
N THR A 42 1.41 -9.40 5.73
CA THR A 42 1.95 -10.77 5.71
C THR A 42 3.44 -10.82 5.38
N LEU A 43 3.89 -10.06 4.36
CA LEU A 43 5.28 -10.12 3.90
C LEU A 43 6.26 -9.39 4.83
N ILE A 44 5.80 -8.41 5.59
CA ILE A 44 6.65 -7.54 6.41
C ILE A 44 7.39 -8.30 7.54
N PHE A 45 6.87 -9.45 7.97
CA PHE A 45 7.50 -10.32 8.98
C PHE A 45 8.21 -11.54 8.38
N MET A 46 8.09 -11.78 7.06
CA MET A 46 8.69 -12.94 6.40
C MET A 46 10.10 -12.62 5.90
N LYS A 47 11.09 -13.42 6.30
CA LYS A 47 12.43 -13.37 5.69
C LYS A 47 12.41 -14.03 4.30
N PRO A 48 13.12 -13.48 3.28
CA PRO A 48 14.03 -12.32 3.33
C PRO A 48 13.35 -10.96 3.09
N PHE A 49 12.05 -10.94 2.77
CA PHE A 49 11.31 -9.74 2.36
C PHE A 49 11.33 -8.61 3.40
N ALA A 50 11.25 -8.96 4.68
CA ALA A 50 11.35 -8.02 5.80
C ALA A 50 12.56 -7.07 5.69
N ASN A 51 13.73 -7.57 5.28
CA ASN A 51 14.96 -6.77 5.18
C ASN A 51 14.93 -5.74 4.04
N TRP A 52 14.11 -5.97 3.02
CA TRP A 52 13.93 -5.06 1.90
C TRP A 52 12.79 -4.09 2.13
N MET A 53 11.80 -4.48 2.94
CA MET A 53 10.58 -3.73 3.20
C MET A 53 10.69 -2.82 4.43
N VAL A 54 11.51 -3.17 5.39
CA VAL A 54 11.58 -2.51 6.70
C VAL A 54 13.01 -2.13 7.02
N ASP A 55 13.19 -0.97 7.64
CA ASP A 55 14.47 -0.64 8.22
C ASP A 55 14.66 -1.28 9.61
N VAL A 56 15.12 -2.54 9.60
CA VAL A 56 15.33 -3.35 10.82
C VAL A 56 16.35 -2.73 11.78
N ASN A 57 17.18 -1.81 11.29
CA ASN A 57 18.19 -1.11 12.10
C ASN A 57 17.67 0.22 12.69
N ASN A 58 16.46 0.65 12.36
CA ASN A 58 15.90 1.89 12.89
C ASN A 58 15.38 1.67 14.32
N THR A 59 15.76 2.56 15.23
CA THR A 59 15.39 2.53 16.65
C THR A 59 13.89 2.63 16.90
N GLU A 60 13.14 3.20 15.96
CA GLU A 60 11.67 3.30 16.03
C GLU A 60 10.99 1.92 16.03
N TRP A 61 11.60 0.92 15.39
CA TRP A 61 11.10 -0.46 15.40
C TRP A 61 11.07 -1.07 16.81
N ALA A 62 11.97 -0.62 17.69
CA ALA A 62 12.04 -1.07 19.08
C ALA A 62 11.19 -0.21 20.04
N ALA A 63 10.84 1.02 19.66
CA ALA A 63 10.22 2.01 20.55
C ALA A 63 8.68 2.06 20.43
N SER A 64 8.11 1.76 19.25
CA SER A 64 6.67 1.83 19.04
C SER A 64 6.21 0.70 18.09
N SER A 65 5.53 -0.32 18.64
CA SER A 65 5.00 -1.46 17.87
C SER A 65 3.95 -1.10 16.80
N ILE A 66 3.55 0.17 16.78
CA ILE A 66 2.50 0.72 15.91
C ILE A 66 3.11 1.42 14.68
N LEU A 67 4.32 1.99 14.78
CA LEU A 67 4.99 2.69 13.69
C LEU A 67 6.12 1.84 13.14
N ILE A 68 5.94 1.33 11.93
CA ILE A 68 6.94 0.53 11.25
C ILE A 68 7.65 1.41 10.24
N SER A 69 8.94 1.65 10.46
CA SER A 69 9.79 2.37 9.49
C SER A 69 9.95 1.52 8.23
N VAL A 70 9.23 1.89 7.17
CA VAL A 70 9.22 1.19 5.89
C VAL A 70 10.22 1.78 4.91
N ARG A 71 10.77 0.93 4.05
CA ARG A 71 11.68 1.31 2.98
C ARG A 71 10.92 1.59 1.68
N PHE A 72 11.61 2.24 0.74
CA PHE A 72 11.05 2.57 -0.59
C PHE A 72 10.31 1.42 -1.29
N PRO A 73 10.82 0.16 -1.30
CA PRO A 73 10.12 -0.96 -1.94
C PRO A 73 8.71 -1.21 -1.39
N THR A 74 8.45 -0.90 -0.12
CA THR A 74 7.14 -1.09 0.50
C THR A 74 6.10 -0.14 -0.08
N TYR A 75 6.46 1.12 -0.37
CA TYR A 75 5.56 2.05 -1.06
C TYR A 75 5.22 1.56 -2.48
N VAL A 76 6.20 0.99 -3.18
CA VAL A 76 6.00 0.43 -4.53
C VAL A 76 5.04 -0.76 -4.48
N ILE A 77 5.21 -1.66 -3.51
CA ILE A 77 4.29 -2.78 -3.28
C ILE A 77 2.90 -2.24 -2.94
N HIS A 78 2.80 -1.28 -2.02
CA HIS A 78 1.53 -0.69 -1.62
C HIS A 78 0.78 -0.10 -2.83
N PHE A 79 1.47 0.70 -3.64
CA PHE A 79 0.93 1.23 -4.88
C PHE A 79 0.50 0.14 -5.88
N GLY A 80 1.35 -0.86 -6.11
CA GLY A 80 1.06 -1.96 -7.01
C GLY A 80 -0.20 -2.72 -6.61
N THR A 81 -0.37 -3.02 -5.32
CA THR A 81 -1.56 -3.72 -4.82
C THR A 81 -2.85 -2.93 -5.02
N PHE A 82 -2.85 -1.62 -4.74
CA PHE A 82 -4.01 -0.76 -4.94
C PHE A 82 -4.35 -0.59 -6.43
N LEU A 83 -3.33 -0.45 -7.28
CA LEU A 83 -3.50 -0.39 -8.72
C LEU A 83 -4.11 -1.69 -9.27
N ILE A 84 -3.56 -2.85 -8.87
CA ILE A 84 -4.08 -4.16 -9.28
C ILE A 84 -5.52 -4.34 -8.80
N LEU A 85 -5.82 -4.00 -7.54
CA LEU A 85 -7.17 -4.10 -7.00
C LEU A 85 -8.16 -3.22 -7.78
N GLY A 86 -7.79 -1.98 -8.08
CA GLY A 86 -8.61 -1.09 -8.88
C GLY A 86 -8.80 -1.58 -10.33
N LEU A 87 -7.77 -2.18 -10.94
CA LEU A 87 -7.86 -2.81 -12.27
C LEU A 87 -8.78 -4.04 -12.26
N LEU A 88 -8.73 -4.88 -11.22
CA LEU A 88 -9.62 -6.02 -11.05
C LEU A 88 -11.08 -5.58 -10.94
N ILE A 89 -11.37 -4.53 -10.16
CA ILE A 89 -12.72 -3.96 -10.03
C ILE A 89 -13.20 -3.41 -11.37
N ASP A 90 -12.37 -2.61 -12.06
CA ASP A 90 -12.70 -2.07 -13.38
C ASP A 90 -13.00 -3.19 -14.39
N TYR A 91 -12.21 -4.27 -14.36
CA TYR A 91 -12.38 -5.44 -15.22
C TYR A 91 -13.68 -6.20 -14.92
N LEU A 92 -13.98 -6.45 -13.64
CA LEU A 92 -15.23 -7.09 -13.24
C LEU A 92 -16.45 -6.28 -13.69
N ILE A 93 -16.45 -4.96 -13.47
CA ILE A 93 -17.53 -4.07 -13.91
C ILE A 93 -17.70 -4.13 -15.43
N HIS A 94 -16.59 -4.21 -16.18
CA HIS A 94 -16.64 -4.34 -17.63
C HIS A 94 -17.32 -5.64 -18.06
N ILE A 95 -16.95 -6.78 -17.45
CA ILE A 95 -17.59 -8.08 -17.71
C ILE A 95 -19.08 -8.03 -17.39
N PHE A 96 -19.46 -7.50 -16.23
CA PHE A 96 -20.87 -7.44 -15.81
C PHE A 96 -21.72 -6.47 -16.64
N LYS A 97 -21.12 -5.49 -17.30
CA LYS A 97 -21.82 -4.58 -18.22
C LYS A 97 -21.98 -5.13 -19.64
N GLN A 98 -21.19 -6.14 -20.01
CA GLN A 98 -21.26 -6.77 -21.33
C GLN A 98 -22.12 -8.04 -21.35
N LYS A 99 -22.47 -8.57 -20.18
CA LYS A 99 -23.60 -9.49 -20.02
C LYS A 99 -24.91 -8.72 -19.86
#